data_AF-A0AAE5X7V7-F1
#
_entry.id   AF-A0AAE5X7V7-F1
#
_cell.length_a   1.000
_cell.length_b   1.000
_cell.length_c   1.000
_cell.angle_alpha   90.00
_cell.angle_beta   90.00
_cell.angle_gamma   90.00
#
_symmetry.space_group_name_H-M   'P 1'
#
loop_
_entity.id
_entity.type
_entity.pdbx_description
1 polymer ?
#
loop_
_entity_poly.entity_id
_entity_poly.type
_entity_poly.pdbx_seq_one_letter_code
_entity_poly.pdbx_strand_id
1 'polypeptide(L)'
;MFQLFLRARAHNLLSSRREDKGFKARSVERDAETDRVRIDAIMTALDTALQEAEREQAGLNRRVDDALARASVTFGNGTDEYLEREPLDNHHQDLFAADISNGQRRLKELASTISHLKFVKAAMLTRFPDFKPPQLNS
;
A
#
# COMPACT_ATOMS: atom_id res chain seq x y z
N MET A 1 -71.99 -36.07 -26.86
CA MET A 1 -71.42 -34.75 -26.50
C MET A 1 -70.05 -34.95 -25.86
N PHE A 2 -69.13 -35.48 -26.66
CA PHE A 2 -67.69 -35.60 -26.38
C PHE A 2 -66.99 -34.42 -27.08
N GLN A 3 -65.82 -34.01 -26.60
CA GLN A 3 -64.84 -33.10 -27.26
C GLN A 3 -64.78 -31.61 -26.86
N LEU A 4 -64.84 -31.23 -25.57
CA LEU A 4 -64.38 -29.88 -25.21
C LEU A 4 -63.49 -29.73 -23.95
N PHE A 5 -63.10 -30.81 -23.29
CA PHE A 5 -62.27 -30.72 -22.07
C PHE A 5 -60.84 -31.26 -22.19
N LEU A 6 -60.34 -31.55 -23.41
CA LEU A 6 -58.96 -32.03 -23.62
C LEU A 6 -57.98 -31.00 -24.17
N ARG A 7 -58.41 -29.76 -24.45
CA ARG A 7 -57.54 -28.77 -25.13
C ARG A 7 -56.68 -27.90 -24.21
N ALA A 8 -56.88 -27.97 -22.89
CA ALA A 8 -56.11 -27.16 -21.93
C ALA A 8 -54.78 -27.81 -21.49
N ARG A 9 -54.59 -29.13 -21.71
CA ARG A 9 -53.38 -29.85 -21.26
C ARG A 9 -52.27 -29.94 -22.32
N ALA A 10 -52.54 -29.53 -23.56
CA ALA A 10 -51.57 -29.59 -24.66
C ALA A 10 -50.69 -28.33 -24.79
N HIS A 11 -51.12 -27.18 -24.27
CA HIS A 11 -50.32 -25.94 -24.36
C HIS A 11 -49.13 -25.89 -23.38
N ASN A 12 -49.15 -26.67 -22.29
CA ASN A 12 -48.01 -26.81 -21.38
C ASN A 12 -46.95 -27.82 -21.85
N LEU A 13 -47.27 -28.65 -22.86
CA LEU A 13 -46.32 -29.64 -23.42
C LEU A 13 -45.52 -29.10 -24.62
N LEU A 14 -45.93 -27.98 -25.22
CA LEU A 14 -45.22 -27.33 -26.32
C LEU A 14 -44.34 -26.13 -25.90
N SER A 15 -44.40 -25.67 -24.65
CA SER A 15 -43.53 -24.59 -24.15
C SER A 15 -42.10 -25.06 -23.83
N SER A 16 -41.85 -26.37 -23.79
CA SER A 16 -40.54 -26.96 -23.50
C SER A 16 -39.50 -26.82 -24.63
N ARG A 17 -39.86 -26.16 -25.74
CA ARG A 17 -38.99 -26.00 -26.92
C ARG A 17 -38.55 -24.57 -27.23
N ARG A 18 -38.73 -23.64 -26.30
CA ARG A 18 -37.88 -22.45 -26.25
C ARG A 18 -36.78 -22.78 -25.26
N GLU A 19 -35.57 -23.00 -25.78
CA GLU A 19 -34.35 -22.75 -25.00
C GLU A 19 -34.36 -21.27 -24.61
N ASP A 20 -35.17 -20.91 -23.61
CA ASP A 20 -34.93 -19.71 -22.86
C ASP A 20 -33.64 -19.99 -22.13
N LYS A 21 -32.52 -19.58 -22.75
CA LYS A 21 -31.23 -19.47 -22.06
C LYS A 21 -31.42 -18.36 -21.02
N GLY A 22 -32.17 -18.68 -19.97
CA GLY A 22 -32.41 -17.80 -18.85
C GLY A 22 -31.07 -17.29 -18.34
N PHE A 23 -31.08 -16.08 -17.81
CA PHE A 23 -29.88 -15.42 -17.30
C PHE A 23 -29.10 -16.36 -16.37
N LYS A 24 -27.88 -16.73 -16.76
CA LYS A 24 -26.98 -17.56 -15.95
C LYS A 24 -26.09 -16.65 -15.11
N ALA A 25 -26.52 -16.37 -13.89
CA ALA A 25 -25.68 -15.70 -12.90
C ALA A 25 -24.54 -16.62 -12.43
N ARG A 26 -23.42 -16.01 -12.00
CA ARG A 26 -22.39 -16.73 -11.23
C ARG A 26 -22.97 -17.14 -9.86
N SER A 27 -22.34 -18.12 -9.22
CA SER A 27 -22.76 -18.54 -7.88
C SER A 27 -22.22 -17.55 -6.86
N VAL A 28 -22.99 -17.33 -5.78
CA VAL A 28 -22.65 -16.38 -4.72
C VAL A 28 -21.28 -16.69 -4.11
N GLU A 29 -20.94 -17.97 -3.99
CA GLU A 29 -19.65 -18.43 -3.44
C GLU A 29 -18.47 -18.00 -4.32
N ARG A 30 -18.62 -18.06 -5.65
CA ARG A 30 -17.55 -17.65 -6.57
C ARG A 30 -17.37 -16.14 -6.59
N ASP A 31 -18.44 -15.39 -6.41
CA ASP A 31 -18.38 -13.95 -6.36
C ASP A 31 -17.72 -13.49 -5.04
N ALA A 32 -18.11 -14.10 -3.91
CA ALA A 32 -17.44 -13.89 -2.63
C ALA A 32 -15.95 -14.25 -2.65
N GLU A 33 -15.58 -15.36 -3.30
CA GLU A 33 -14.18 -15.75 -3.45
C GLU A 33 -13.40 -14.75 -4.31
N THR A 34 -14.00 -14.27 -5.40
CA THR A 34 -13.38 -13.25 -6.26
C THR A 34 -13.16 -11.96 -5.47
N ASP A 35 -14.11 -11.56 -4.63
CA ASP A 35 -13.98 -10.38 -3.79
C ASP A 35 -12.90 -10.53 -2.73
N ARG A 36 -12.75 -11.70 -2.10
CA ARG A 36 -11.63 -11.99 -1.20
C ARG A 36 -10.28 -11.83 -1.88
N VAL A 37 -10.11 -12.41 -3.07
CA VAL A 37 -8.87 -12.31 -3.86
C VAL A 37 -8.53 -10.84 -4.17
N ARG A 38 -9.52 -10.01 -4.48
CA ARG A 38 -9.31 -8.57 -4.73
C ARG A 38 -8.83 -7.84 -3.48
N ILE A 39 -9.45 -8.11 -2.33
CA ILE A 39 -9.05 -7.50 -1.07
C ILE A 39 -7.64 -7.95 -0.67
N ASP A 40 -7.31 -9.22 -0.85
CA ASP A 40 -5.99 -9.77 -0.56
C ASP A 40 -4.89 -9.10 -1.41
N ALA A 41 -5.15 -8.89 -2.70
CA ALA A 41 -4.23 -8.17 -3.58
C ALA A 41 -3.95 -6.73 -3.10
N ILE A 42 -4.99 -6.01 -2.66
CA ILE A 42 -4.86 -4.66 -2.13
C ILE A 42 -4.07 -4.65 -0.81
N MET A 43 -4.40 -5.57 0.10
CA MET A 43 -3.71 -5.69 1.38
C MET A 43 -2.23 -6.03 1.21
N THR A 44 -1.92 -6.94 0.30
CA THR A 44 -0.53 -7.29 -0.06
C THR A 44 0.21 -6.08 -0.62
N ALA A 45 -0.39 -5.33 -1.54
CA ALA A 45 0.22 -4.12 -2.09
C ALA A 45 0.48 -3.04 -1.03
N LEU A 46 -0.44 -2.86 -0.08
CA LEU A 46 -0.27 -1.94 1.05
C LEU A 46 0.89 -2.39 1.96
N ASP A 47 0.99 -3.69 2.23
CA ASP A 47 2.05 -4.24 3.07
C ASP A 47 3.43 -4.11 2.42
N THR A 48 3.54 -4.36 1.12
CA THR A 48 4.76 -4.12 0.35
C THR A 48 5.15 -2.64 0.40
N ALA A 49 4.21 -1.73 0.11
CA ALA A 49 4.49 -0.28 0.13
C ALA A 49 4.92 0.22 1.53
N LEU A 50 4.32 -0.32 2.59
CA LEU A 50 4.72 -0.03 3.98
C LEU A 50 6.16 -0.49 4.25
N GLN A 51 6.49 -1.73 3.91
CA GLN A 51 7.83 -2.26 4.12
C GLN A 51 8.89 -1.49 3.33
N GLU A 52 8.60 -1.12 2.09
CA GLU A 52 9.50 -0.32 1.25
C GLU A 52 9.73 1.07 1.87
N ALA A 53 8.67 1.76 2.30
CA ALA A 53 8.78 3.07 2.93
C ALA A 53 9.54 3.02 4.26
N GLU A 54 9.30 2.00 5.10
CA GLU A 54 10.02 1.81 6.36
C GLU A 54 11.50 1.49 6.13
N ARG A 55 11.83 0.69 5.11
CA ARG A 55 13.22 0.42 4.71
C ARG A 55 13.92 1.67 4.18
N GLU A 56 13.24 2.47 3.35
CA GLU A 56 13.77 3.74 2.86
C GLU A 56 14.06 4.69 4.03
N GLN A 57 13.11 4.83 4.97
CA GLN A 57 13.25 5.68 6.15
C GLN A 57 14.44 5.24 7.00
N ALA A 58 14.55 3.95 7.32
CA ALA A 58 15.66 3.42 8.10
C ALA A 58 17.02 3.61 7.39
N GLY A 59 17.07 3.40 6.08
CA GLY A 59 18.27 3.61 5.28
C GLY A 59 18.68 5.08 5.22
N LEU A 60 17.72 5.99 5.04
CA LEU A 60 17.96 7.42 4.99
C LEU A 60 18.38 7.97 6.36
N ASN A 61 17.78 7.52 7.46
CA ASN A 61 18.14 7.97 8.80
C ASN A 61 19.62 7.71 9.09
N ARG A 62 20.12 6.51 8.77
CA ARG A 62 21.54 6.17 8.93
C ARG A 62 22.47 7.07 8.12
N ARG A 63 22.09 7.44 6.90
CA ARG A 63 22.89 8.34 6.05
C ARG A 63 22.89 9.77 6.58
N VAL A 64 21.77 10.24 7.13
CA VAL A 64 21.69 11.56 7.79
C VAL A 64 22.54 11.57 9.06
N ASP A 65 22.48 10.51 9.87
CA ASP A 65 23.29 10.39 11.09
C ASP A 65 24.80 10.38 10.77
N ASP A 66 25.21 9.66 9.72
CA ASP A 66 26.60 9.66 9.22
C ASP A 66 27.03 11.05 8.71
N ALA A 67 26.18 11.73 7.93
CA ALA A 67 26.46 13.09 7.47
C ALA A 67 26.60 14.09 8.63
N LEU A 68 25.76 13.97 9.67
CA LEU A 68 25.87 14.76 10.89
C LEU A 68 27.18 14.50 11.64
N ALA A 69 27.59 13.23 11.75
CA ALA A 69 28.86 12.87 12.39
C ALA A 69 30.06 13.45 11.64
N ARG A 70 30.07 13.37 10.31
CA ARG A 70 31.15 13.94 9.46
C ARG A 70 31.20 15.46 9.55
N ALA A 71 30.04 16.13 9.48
CA ALA A 71 29.96 17.57 9.63
C ALA A 71 30.50 18.03 10.99
N SER A 72 30.21 17.27 12.07
CA SER A 72 30.71 17.59 13.41
C SER A 72 32.24 17.51 13.52
N VAL A 73 32.88 16.56 12.81
CA VAL A 73 34.34 16.46 12.76
C VAL A 73 34.96 17.66 12.03
N THR A 74 34.31 18.16 10.97
CA THR A 74 34.79 19.33 10.21
C THR A 74 34.60 20.67 10.93
N PHE A 75 33.87 20.71 12.04
CA PHE A 75 33.68 21.95 12.81
C PHE A 75 34.86 22.28 13.73
N GLY A 76 35.71 21.31 14.08
CA GLY A 76 36.84 21.49 14.99
C GLY A 76 36.44 21.99 16.39
N ASN A 77 37.33 21.85 17.37
CA ASN A 77 37.07 22.26 18.77
C ASN A 77 37.73 23.62 19.12
N GLY A 78 38.23 24.37 18.13
CA GLY A 78 38.97 25.61 18.34
C GLY A 78 38.04 26.82 18.45
N THR A 79 38.14 27.57 19.55
CA THR A 79 37.39 28.83 19.76
C THR A 79 37.73 29.96 18.76
N ASP A 80 38.79 29.80 17.94
CA ASP A 80 39.33 30.80 17.01
C ASP A 80 39.25 30.36 15.52
N GLU A 81 38.61 29.22 15.24
CA GLU A 81 38.67 28.51 13.95
C GLU A 81 37.83 29.16 12.83
N TYR A 82 36.96 30.12 13.18
CA TYR A 82 36.17 30.89 12.21
C TYR A 82 36.95 32.04 11.55
N LEU A 83 38.11 32.43 12.09
CA LEU A 83 38.90 33.54 11.56
C LEU A 83 39.95 33.10 10.51
N GLU A 84 40.42 31.85 10.56
CA GLU A 84 41.47 31.32 9.66
C GLU A 84 40.98 30.25 8.67
N ARG A 85 39.67 30.12 8.48
CA ARG A 85 39.12 29.01 7.69
C ARG A 85 39.45 29.10 6.20
N GLU A 86 40.10 28.06 5.67
CA GLU A 86 40.39 27.90 4.25
C GLU A 86 39.08 27.78 3.43
N PRO A 87 38.95 28.43 2.27
CA PRO A 87 37.75 28.38 1.42
C PRO A 87 37.27 26.97 1.04
N LEU A 88 38.18 25.98 1.02
CA LEU A 88 37.87 24.57 0.77
C LEU A 88 37.00 23.95 1.87
N ASP A 89 37.17 24.34 3.13
CA ASP A 89 36.38 23.80 4.25
C ASP A 89 34.93 24.30 4.21
N ASN A 90 34.70 25.52 3.72
CA ASN A 90 33.35 26.07 3.57
C ASN A 90 32.53 25.31 2.52
N HIS A 91 33.14 24.92 1.40
CA HIS A 91 32.42 24.18 0.35
C HIS A 91 31.92 22.81 0.85
N HIS A 92 32.74 22.08 1.61
CA HIS A 92 32.34 20.78 2.16
C HIS A 92 31.21 20.89 3.18
N GLN A 93 31.17 21.97 3.94
CA GLN A 93 30.10 22.20 4.91
C GLN A 93 28.79 22.60 4.28
N ASP A 94 28.82 23.42 3.23
CA ASP A 94 27.61 23.74 2.47
C ASP A 94 27.00 22.48 1.86
N LEU A 95 27.84 21.55 1.37
CA LEU A 95 27.39 20.24 0.89
C LEU A 95 26.74 19.41 2.00
N PHE A 96 27.38 19.29 3.18
CA PHE A 96 26.79 18.57 4.30
C PHE A 96 25.48 19.21 4.78
N ALA A 97 25.41 20.54 4.86
CA ALA A 97 24.20 21.25 5.25
C ALA A 97 23.04 20.97 4.27
N ALA A 98 23.31 20.97 2.97
CA ALA A 98 22.33 20.65 1.95
C ALA A 98 21.85 19.19 2.04
N ASP A 99 22.77 18.24 2.21
CA ASP A 99 22.44 16.82 2.33
C ASP A 99 21.62 16.51 3.59
N ILE A 100 22.01 17.08 4.74
CA ILE A 100 21.30 16.94 6.01
C ILE A 100 19.89 17.54 5.90
N SER A 101 19.76 18.75 5.34
CA SER A 101 18.46 19.42 5.18
C SER A 101 17.52 18.62 4.26
N ASN A 102 18.02 18.15 3.12
CA ASN A 102 17.25 17.32 2.19
C ASN A 102 16.86 15.98 2.81
N GLY A 103 17.78 15.34 3.54
CA GLY A 103 17.52 14.09 4.24
C GLY A 103 16.45 14.24 5.32
N GLN A 104 16.55 15.27 6.17
CA GLN A 104 15.55 15.56 7.20
C GLN A 104 14.17 15.84 6.61
N ARG A 105 14.11 16.63 5.52
CA ARG A 105 12.85 16.88 4.79
C ARG A 105 12.23 15.57 4.30
N ARG A 106 13.01 14.73 3.63
CA ARG A 106 12.52 13.44 3.12
C ARG A 106 12.11 12.47 4.24
N LEU A 107 12.81 12.45 5.38
CA LEU A 107 12.41 11.67 6.55
C LEU A 107 11.02 12.08 7.06
N LYS A 108 10.70 13.38 7.08
CA LYS A 108 9.37 13.88 7.45
C LYS A 108 8.29 13.45 6.44
N GLU A 109 8.59 13.53 5.14
CA GLU A 109 7.69 13.06 4.08
C GLU A 109 7.42 11.54 4.18
N LEU A 110 8.46 10.75 4.46
CA LEU A 110 8.33 9.30 4.68
C LEU A 110 7.50 8.99 5.91
N ALA A 111 7.71 9.68 7.03
CA ALA A 111 6.89 9.52 8.23
C ALA A 111 5.41 9.78 7.95
N SER A 112 5.09 10.83 7.19
CA SER A 112 3.72 11.12 6.76
C SER A 112 3.15 10.01 5.87
N THR A 113 3.92 9.54 4.89
CA THR A 113 3.50 8.46 3.98
C THR A 113 3.23 7.16 4.74
N ILE A 114 4.14 6.76 5.63
CA ILE A 114 3.97 5.57 6.48
C ILE A 114 2.71 5.69 7.35
N SER A 115 2.45 6.87 7.93
CA SER A 115 1.24 7.12 8.70
C SER A 115 -0.03 6.97 7.85
N HIS A 116 -0.04 7.52 6.64
CA HIS A 116 -1.18 7.38 5.72
C HIS A 116 -1.44 5.92 5.34
N LEU A 117 -0.38 5.17 5.01
CA LEU A 117 -0.49 3.76 4.66
C LEU A 117 -0.98 2.91 5.84
N LYS A 118 -0.49 3.17 7.06
CA LYS A 118 -0.97 2.51 8.29
C LYS A 118 -2.45 2.80 8.54
N PHE A 119 -2.89 4.04 8.33
CA PHE A 119 -4.30 4.40 8.43
C PHE A 119 -5.15 3.64 7.41
N VAL A 120 -4.75 3.61 6.14
CA VAL A 120 -5.49 2.88 5.09
C VAL A 120 -5.57 1.39 5.43
N LYS A 121 -4.47 0.77 5.89
CA LYS A 121 -4.46 -0.62 6.33
C LYS A 121 -5.44 -0.86 7.49
N ALA A 122 -5.46 0.01 8.49
CA ALA A 122 -6.40 -0.10 9.61
C ALA A 122 -7.86 0.07 9.15
N ALA A 123 -8.14 1.00 8.25
CA ALA A 123 -9.46 1.20 7.67
C ALA A 123 -9.92 -0.03 6.87
N MET A 124 -9.03 -0.65 6.09
CA MET A 124 -9.28 -1.88 5.36
C MET A 124 -9.63 -3.04 6.31
N LEU A 125 -8.82 -3.27 7.35
CA LEU A 125 -9.09 -4.33 8.34
C LEU A 125 -10.40 -4.11 9.08
N THR A 126 -10.76 -2.85 9.36
CA THR A 126 -12.05 -2.51 9.97
C THR A 126 -13.22 -2.77 9.03
N ARG A 127 -13.05 -2.48 7.73
CA ARG A 127 -14.10 -2.60 6.71
C ARG A 127 -14.32 -4.05 6.25
N PHE A 128 -13.27 -4.87 6.29
CA PHE A 128 -13.26 -6.26 5.86
C PHE A 128 -12.86 -7.18 7.02
N PRO A 129 -13.72 -7.36 8.05
CA PRO A 129 -13.37 -8.12 9.25
C PRO A 129 -13.17 -9.63 8.97
N ASP A 130 -13.75 -10.14 7.89
CA ASP A 130 -13.59 -11.53 7.46
C ASP A 130 -12.28 -11.77 6.69
N PHE A 131 -11.54 -10.70 6.37
CA PHE A 131 -10.22 -10.82 5.78
C PHE A 131 -9.25 -11.37 6.85
N LYS A 132 -8.75 -12.58 6.61
CA LYS A 132 -7.67 -13.16 7.42
C LYS A 132 -6.37 -12.96 6.64
N PRO A 133 -5.42 -12.16 7.14
CA PRO A 133 -4.11 -12.08 6.50
C PRO A 133 -3.50 -13.49 6.44
N PRO A 134 -2.77 -13.82 5.36
CA PRO A 134 -2.07 -15.09 5.29
C PRO A 134 -1.17 -15.19 6.52
N GLN A 135 -1.36 -16.24 7.32
CA GLN A 135 -0.51 -16.45 8.49
C GLN A 135 0.91 -16.72 7.97
N LEU A 136 1.83 -15.82 8.29
CA LEU A 136 3.26 -16.05 8.12
C LEU A 136 3.63 -17.22 9.04
N ASN A 137 3.66 -18.43 8.49
CA ASN A 137 4.28 -19.57 9.15
C ASN A 137 5.73 -19.18 9.45
N SER A 138 6.05 -19.07 10.75
CA SER A 138 7.37 -18.73 11.27
C SER A 138 8.37 -19.86 11.05
#